data_AF-A0A814S4U1-F1
#
_entry.id   AF-A0A814S4U1-F1
#
_cell.length_a   1.000
_cell.length_b   1.000
_cell.length_c   1.000
_cell.angle_alpha   90.00
_cell.angle_beta   90.00
_cell.angle_gamma   90.00
#
_symmetry.space_group_name_H-M   'P 1'
#
loop_
_entity.id
_entity.type
_entity.pdbx_description
1 polymer ?
#
loop_
_entity_poly.entity_id
_entity_poly.type
_entity_poly.pdbx_seq_one_letter_code
_entity_poly.pdbx_strand_id
1 'polypeptide(L)'
;MTTDNWTSCKKDPFISVTCHFVDEEWKLRSFLLDVFYFPHPHGGSFCLEALHDVCEEYEIVDKIKSITTDNAGNMVLFGEMFESSQRGLVHVRCANHILNLVVQEGIRDHFLFDLLLNRLQQLQITWFLKNKPLFQLSWMRTGI
;
A
#
# COMPACT_ATOMS: atom_id res chain seq x y z
N MET A 1 4.56 -9.34 -7.84
CA MET A 1 4.45 -9.14 -6.38
C MET A 1 4.02 -7.70 -6.09
N THR A 2 3.29 -7.44 -5.02
CA THR A 2 2.96 -6.09 -4.56
C THR A 2 3.40 -5.91 -3.12
N THR A 3 3.76 -4.67 -2.77
CA THR A 3 4.04 -4.28 -1.39
C THR A 3 3.29 -2.99 -1.07
N ASP A 4 2.62 -2.96 0.07
CA ASP A 4 1.88 -1.78 0.54
C ASP A 4 2.35 -1.41 1.94
N ASN A 5 2.56 -0.11 2.17
CA ASN A 5 2.97 0.46 3.43
C ASN A 5 1.83 1.29 4.01
N TRP A 6 1.52 1.07 5.28
CA TRP A 6 0.58 1.90 6.01
C TRP A 6 1.03 2.13 7.44
N THR A 7 0.50 3.21 8.02
CA THR A 7 0.64 3.51 9.43
C THR A 7 -0.63 3.07 10.17
N SER A 8 -0.47 2.25 11.21
CA SER A 8 -1.58 1.76 12.01
C SER A 8 -2.27 2.90 12.78
N CYS A 9 -3.44 2.61 13.37
CA CYS A 9 -4.13 3.57 14.24
C CYS A 9 -3.32 3.97 15.48
N LYS A 10 -2.33 3.15 15.87
CA LYS A 10 -1.39 3.43 16.97
C LYS A 10 -0.14 4.19 16.51
N LYS A 11 -0.08 4.56 15.23
CA LYS A 11 1.07 5.22 14.56
C LYS A 11 2.27 4.30 14.31
N ASP A 12 2.04 2.99 14.35
CA ASP A 12 3.07 2.01 14.07
C ASP A 12 3.12 1.73 12.56
N PRO A 13 4.26 1.92 11.88
CA PRO A 13 4.41 1.61 10.46
C PRO A 13 4.47 0.09 10.20
N PHE A 14 3.77 -0.35 9.16
CA PHE A 14 3.75 -1.73 8.69
C PHE A 14 3.89 -1.79 7.18
N ILE A 15 4.42 -2.91 6.70
CA ILE A 15 4.46 -3.23 5.29
C ILE A 15 3.88 -4.63 5.09
N SER A 16 3.17 -4.82 3.99
CA SER A 16 2.69 -6.14 3.54
C SER A 16 3.41 -6.57 2.28
N VAL A 17 3.58 -7.87 2.12
CA VAL A 17 4.09 -8.49 0.90
C VAL A 17 3.05 -9.44 0.36
N THR A 18 2.54 -9.18 -0.84
CA THR A 18 1.54 -10.03 -1.50
C THR A 18 2.09 -10.56 -2.81
N CYS A 19 2.11 -11.89 -2.94
CA CYS A 19 2.45 -12.56 -4.17
C CYS A 19 1.25 -12.64 -5.11
N HIS A 20 1.50 -12.49 -6.40
CA HIS A 20 0.49 -12.63 -7.45
C HIS A 20 1.04 -13.50 -8.57
N PHE A 21 0.26 -14.48 -9.01
CA PHE A 21 0.59 -15.33 -10.15
C PHE A 21 -0.67 -15.82 -10.86
N VAL A 22 -0.52 -16.27 -12.10
CA VAL A 22 -1.60 -16.90 -12.87
C VAL A 22 -1.42 -18.41 -12.76
N ASP A 23 -2.47 -19.11 -12.33
CA ASP A 23 -2.45 -20.57 -12.20
C ASP A 23 -2.73 -21.29 -13.54
N GLU A 24 -2.73 -22.63 -13.51
CA GLU A 24 -3.00 -23.49 -14.67
C GLU A 24 -4.42 -23.29 -15.24
N GLU A 25 -5.35 -22.77 -14.44
CA GLU A 25 -6.72 -22.45 -14.85
C GLU A 25 -6.85 -21.02 -15.42
N TRP A 26 -5.73 -20.32 -15.66
CA TRP A 26 -5.70 -18.93 -16.09
C TRP A 26 -6.34 -17.95 -15.10
N LYS A 27 -6.36 -18.29 -13.82
CA LYS A 27 -6.90 -17.43 -12.77
C LYS A 27 -5.78 -16.69 -12.06
N LEU A 28 -5.97 -15.39 -11.87
CA LEU A 28 -5.10 -14.59 -11.02
C LEU A 28 -5.28 -15.02 -9.56
N ARG A 29 -4.22 -15.52 -8.96
CA ARG A 29 -4.14 -15.83 -7.54
C ARG A 29 -3.33 -14.77 -6.82
N SER A 30 -3.78 -14.43 -5.63
CA SER A 30 -3.14 -13.44 -4.76
C SER A 30 -3.03 -14.04 -3.36
N PHE A 31 -1.82 -14.03 -2.81
CA PHE A 31 -1.54 -14.58 -1.48
C PHE A 31 -0.73 -13.57 -0.68
N LEU A 32 -1.24 -13.20 0.49
CA LEU A 32 -0.49 -12.44 1.47
C LEU A 32 0.59 -13.37 2.04
N LEU A 33 1.85 -13.04 1.80
CA LEU A 33 2.99 -13.82 2.28
C LEU A 33 3.35 -13.42 3.71
N ASP A 34 3.44 -12.11 3.96
CA ASP A 34 3.78 -11.59 5.28
C ASP A 34 3.30 -10.15 5.49
N VAL A 35 3.18 -9.77 6.77
CA VAL A 35 2.97 -8.41 7.26
C VAL A 35 3.90 -8.17 8.43
N PHE A 36 4.86 -7.28 8.26
CA PHE A 36 5.86 -7.00 9.28
C PHE A 36 5.95 -5.52 9.63
N TYR A 37 6.44 -5.28 10.85
CA TYR A 37 6.66 -3.95 11.39
C TYR A 37 7.84 -3.28 10.68
N PHE A 38 7.67 -2.03 10.27
CA PHE A 38 8.66 -1.27 9.50
C PHE A 38 9.10 0.02 10.22
N PRO A 39 9.93 -0.08 11.27
CA PRO A 39 10.28 1.07 12.09
C PRO A 39 11.06 2.14 11.32
N HIS A 40 10.68 3.40 11.48
CA HIS A 40 11.55 4.53 11.09
C HIS A 40 12.65 4.69 12.16
N PRO A 41 13.94 4.88 11.81
CA PRO A 41 14.47 5.41 10.55
C PRO A 41 15.10 4.36 9.63
N HIS A 42 14.69 3.09 9.71
CA HIS A 42 15.30 2.05 8.92
C HIS A 42 14.95 2.25 7.43
N GLY A 43 15.95 2.67 6.65
CA GLY A 43 15.84 2.98 5.23
C GLY A 43 15.56 1.73 4.38
N GLY A 44 15.36 1.94 3.07
CA GLY A 44 14.97 0.88 2.12
C GLY A 44 15.82 -0.40 2.13
N SER A 45 17.04 -0.37 2.69
CA SER A 45 17.87 -1.56 2.93
C SER A 45 17.24 -2.58 3.88
N PHE A 46 16.57 -2.15 4.96
CA PHE A 46 15.89 -3.08 5.87
C PHE A 46 14.69 -3.75 5.18
N CYS A 47 13.91 -2.98 4.41
CA CYS A 47 12.84 -3.56 3.59
C CYS A 47 13.38 -4.58 2.59
N LEU A 48 14.55 -4.32 1.99
CA LEU A 48 15.17 -5.21 1.02
C LEU A 48 15.52 -6.56 1.67
N GLU A 49 16.14 -6.53 2.84
CA GLU A 49 16.50 -7.72 3.62
C GLU A 49 15.24 -8.50 4.03
N ALA A 50 14.27 -7.83 4.66
CA ALA A 50 13.03 -8.48 5.09
C ALA A 50 12.23 -9.06 3.90
N LEU A 51 12.20 -8.38 2.75
CA LEU A 51 11.56 -8.92 1.55
C LEU A 51 12.31 -10.13 1.01
N HIS A 52 13.65 -10.09 1.04
CA HIS A 52 14.49 -11.21 0.61
C HIS A 52 14.23 -12.43 1.50
N ASP A 53 14.18 -12.25 2.82
CA ASP A 53 13.88 -13.31 3.78
C ASP A 53 12.51 -13.94 3.51
N VAL A 54 11.47 -13.11 3.29
CA VAL A 54 10.15 -13.61 2.88
C VAL A 54 10.24 -14.38 1.55
N CYS A 55 10.97 -13.87 0.57
CA CYS A 55 11.10 -14.56 -0.72
C CYS A 55 11.88 -15.88 -0.60
N GLU A 56 12.86 -15.97 0.29
CA GLU A 56 13.62 -17.18 0.60
C GLU A 56 12.77 -18.21 1.34
N GLU A 57 12.00 -17.79 2.35
CA GLU A 57 11.10 -18.66 3.13
C GLU A 57 10.11 -19.41 2.23
N TYR A 58 9.58 -18.73 1.21
CA TYR A 58 8.65 -19.31 0.24
C TYR A 58 9.33 -19.91 -1.00
N GLU A 59 10.66 -19.91 -1.09
CA GLU A 59 11.45 -20.40 -2.24
C GLU A 59 11.00 -19.79 -3.59
N ILE A 60 10.77 -18.47 -3.58
CA ILE A 60 10.28 -17.72 -4.75
C ILE A 60 11.24 -16.65 -5.27
N VAL A 61 12.43 -16.50 -4.66
CA VAL A 61 13.44 -15.49 -5.04
C VAL A 61 13.65 -15.42 -6.56
N ASP A 62 13.90 -16.55 -7.22
CA ASP A 62 14.15 -16.60 -8.69
C ASP A 62 12.88 -16.54 -9.56
N LYS A 63 11.70 -16.61 -8.93
CA LYS A 63 10.40 -16.63 -9.60
C LYS A 63 9.79 -15.22 -9.71
N ILE A 64 10.30 -14.24 -8.98
CA ILE A 64 9.80 -12.87 -9.05
C ILE A 64 10.18 -12.24 -10.40
N LYS A 65 9.18 -11.72 -11.11
CA LYS A 65 9.36 -10.98 -12.38
C LYS A 65 9.12 -9.49 -12.24
N SER A 66 8.30 -9.10 -11.26
CA SER A 66 8.00 -7.71 -11.02
C SER A 66 7.57 -7.48 -9.58
N ILE A 67 7.88 -6.27 -9.10
CA ILE A 67 7.40 -5.75 -7.83
C ILE A 67 6.63 -4.46 -8.09
N THR A 68 5.47 -4.31 -7.44
CA THR A 68 4.70 -3.08 -7.45
C THR A 68 4.70 -2.47 -6.05
N THR A 69 5.11 -1.22 -5.94
CA THR A 69 5.15 -0.50 -4.66
C THR A 69 4.26 0.73 -4.72
N ASP A 70 3.92 1.29 -3.57
CA ASP A 70 3.37 2.65 -3.53
C ASP A 70 4.40 3.70 -4.03
N ASN A 71 3.96 4.95 -4.08
CA ASN A 71 4.72 6.05 -4.64
C ASN A 71 5.51 6.89 -3.62
N ALA A 72 5.51 6.51 -2.35
CA ALA A 72 6.26 7.19 -1.32
C ALA A 72 7.77 7.08 -1.61
N GLY A 73 8.54 8.13 -1.31
CA GLY A 73 9.96 8.19 -1.66
C GLY A 73 10.75 6.96 -1.21
N ASN A 74 10.51 6.47 0.01
CA ASN A 74 11.19 5.28 0.53
C ASN A 74 10.81 4.00 -0.22
N MET A 75 9.56 3.88 -0.68
CA MET A 75 9.06 2.72 -1.40
C MET A 75 9.54 2.69 -2.85
N VAL A 76 9.68 3.87 -3.47
CA VAL A 76 10.30 4.00 -4.79
C VAL A 76 11.77 3.59 -4.72
N LEU A 77 12.55 4.13 -3.78
CA LEU A 77 13.95 3.75 -3.59
C LEU A 77 14.09 2.25 -3.31
N PHE A 78 13.21 1.69 -2.49
CA PHE A 78 13.17 0.26 -2.22
C PHE A 78 12.91 -0.57 -3.49
N GLY A 79 11.92 -0.18 -4.30
CA GLY A 79 11.62 -0.86 -5.56
C GLY A 79 12.79 -0.81 -6.55
N GLU A 80 13.46 0.33 -6.67
CA GLU A 80 14.66 0.51 -7.50
C GLU A 80 15.84 -0.35 -7.01
N MET A 81 16.02 -0.46 -5.68
CA MET A 81 17.03 -1.33 -5.09
C MET A 81 16.75 -2.82 -5.37
N PHE A 82 15.50 -3.24 -5.30
CA PHE A 82 15.09 -4.62 -5.57
C PHE A 82 15.17 -4.97 -7.06
N GLU A 83 14.83 -4.02 -7.94
CA GLU A 83 15.06 -4.15 -9.38
C GLU A 83 16.55 -4.29 -9.71
N SER A 84 17.40 -3.55 -9.01
CA SER A 84 18.86 -3.62 -9.19
C SER A 84 19.48 -4.90 -8.63
N SER A 85 18.84 -5.56 -7.65
CA SER A 85 19.38 -6.78 -7.02
C SER A 85 19.16 -8.04 -7.85
N GLN A 86 18.17 -8.04 -8.76
CA GLN A 86 17.82 -9.21 -9.56
C GLN A 86 17.71 -8.90 -11.06
N ARG A 87 18.43 -9.68 -11.87
CA ARG A 87 18.45 -9.48 -13.32
C ARG A 87 17.09 -9.83 -13.93
N GLY A 88 16.48 -8.85 -14.61
CA GLY A 88 15.22 -9.04 -15.34
C GLY A 88 13.97 -8.87 -14.46
N LEU A 89 14.13 -8.42 -13.23
CA LEU A 89 13.04 -7.89 -12.43
C LEU A 89 12.65 -6.50 -12.93
N VAL A 90 11.37 -6.15 -12.83
CA VAL A 90 10.87 -4.80 -13.16
C VAL A 90 10.15 -4.19 -11.97
N HIS A 91 10.53 -2.96 -11.62
CA HIS A 91 9.78 -2.17 -10.64
C HIS A 91 8.65 -1.40 -11.32
N VAL A 92 7.45 -1.52 -10.75
CA VAL A 92 6.25 -0.82 -11.22
C VAL A 92 5.71 0.05 -10.08
N ARG A 93 5.44 1.32 -10.37
CA ARG A 93 4.82 2.22 -9.39
C ARG A 93 3.31 2.04 -9.40
N CYS A 94 2.68 2.14 -8.24
CA CYS A 94 1.23 1.96 -8.10
C CYS A 94 0.45 2.99 -8.93
N ALA A 95 -0.27 2.52 -9.95
CA ALA A 95 -1.09 3.35 -10.83
C ALA A 95 -2.19 4.10 -10.05
N ASN A 96 -2.81 3.47 -9.05
CA ASN A 96 -3.83 4.12 -8.21
C ASN A 96 -3.25 5.31 -7.45
N HIS A 97 -2.02 5.18 -6.95
CA HIS A 97 -1.38 6.29 -6.25
C HIS A 97 -1.03 7.42 -7.22
N ILE A 98 -0.53 7.11 -8.42
CA ILE A 98 -0.27 8.12 -9.46
C ILE A 98 -1.57 8.84 -9.83
N LEU A 99 -2.66 8.10 -10.05
CA LEU A 99 -3.97 8.68 -10.35
C LEU A 99 -4.45 9.59 -9.22
N ASN A 100 -4.30 9.16 -7.96
CA ASN A 100 -4.64 9.97 -6.80
C ASN A 100 -3.83 11.28 -6.77
N LEU A 101 -2.52 11.24 -7.07
CA LEU A 101 -1.70 12.44 -7.15
C LEU A 101 -2.17 13.40 -8.25
N VAL A 102 -2.49 12.88 -9.44
CA VAL A 102 -3.02 13.67 -10.56
C VAL A 102 -4.33 14.34 -10.18
N VAL A 103 -5.26 13.59 -9.56
CA VAL A 103 -6.55 14.12 -9.10
C VAL A 103 -6.36 15.19 -8.03
N GLN A 104 -5.48 14.96 -7.06
CA GLN A 104 -5.18 15.94 -6.00
C GLN A 104 -4.58 17.23 -6.56
N GLU A 105 -3.71 17.14 -7.56
CA GLU A 105 -3.15 18.31 -8.23
C GLU A 105 -4.24 19.08 -8.98
N GLY A 106 -5.05 18.39 -9.80
CA GLY A 106 -6.13 19.03 -10.56
C GLY A 106 -7.22 19.68 -9.67
N ILE A 107 -7.48 19.13 -8.48
CA ILE A 107 -8.39 19.77 -7.52
C ILE A 107 -7.77 21.04 -6.93
N ARG A 108 -6.47 21.02 -6.59
CA ARG A 108 -5.74 22.17 -6.04
C ARG A 108 -5.68 23.35 -7.01
N ASP A 109 -5.58 23.07 -8.31
CA ASP A 109 -5.58 24.10 -9.35
C ASP A 109 -6.92 24.86 -9.43
N HIS A 110 -8.00 24.34 -8.86
CA HIS A 110 -9.32 24.96 -8.90
C HIS A 110 -9.84 25.32 -7.49
N PHE A 111 -9.55 26.54 -7.05
CA PHE A 111 -9.84 27.08 -5.72
C PHE A 111 -11.22 26.71 -5.13
N LEU A 112 -12.29 26.77 -5.92
CA LEU A 112 -13.64 26.42 -5.45
C LEU A 112 -13.81 24.92 -5.17
N PHE A 113 -13.20 24.04 -5.97
CA PHE A 113 -13.25 22.60 -5.72
C PHE A 113 -12.44 22.23 -4.50
N ASP A 114 -11.23 22.79 -4.35
CA ASP A 114 -10.41 22.57 -3.16
C ASP A 114 -11.14 23.04 -1.88
N LEU A 115 -11.74 24.24 -1.90
CA LEU A 115 -12.51 24.76 -0.76
C LEU A 115 -13.72 23.87 -0.42
N LEU A 116 -14.50 23.44 -1.42
CA LEU A 116 -15.67 22.59 -1.22
C LEU A 116 -15.28 21.21 -0.72
N LEU A 117 -14.24 20.60 -1.28
CA LEU A 117 -13.76 19.29 -0.87
C LEU A 117 -13.26 19.31 0.56
N ASN A 118 -12.46 20.32 0.93
CA ASN A 118 -12.00 20.51 2.30
C ASN A 118 -13.17 20.68 3.28
N ARG A 119 -14.21 21.45 2.90
CA ARG A 119 -15.43 21.58 3.73
C ARG A 119 -16.18 20.27 3.87
N LEU A 120 -16.34 19.50 2.79
CA LEU A 120 -17.02 18.20 2.81
C LEU A 120 -16.27 17.18 3.64
N GLN A 121 -14.94 17.10 3.52
CA GLN A 121 -14.11 16.23 4.35
C GLN A 121 -14.21 16.59 5.83
N GLN A 122 -14.15 17.88 6.17
CA GLN A 122 -14.32 18.35 7.55
C GLN A 122 -15.71 18.01 8.10
N LEU A 123 -16.78 18.20 7.31
CA LEU A 123 -18.13 17.84 7.71
C LEU A 123 -18.29 16.32 7.88
N GLN A 124 -17.76 15.51 6.95
CA GLN A 124 -17.76 14.06 7.06
C GLN A 124 -17.00 13.60 8.31
N ILE A 125 -15.76 14.06 8.52
CA ILE A 125 -14.94 13.68 9.69
C ILE A 125 -15.64 14.11 10.98
N THR A 126 -16.14 15.34 11.05
CA THR A 126 -16.83 15.86 12.24
C THR A 126 -18.11 15.07 12.50
N TRP A 127 -18.89 14.75 11.45
CA TRP A 127 -20.11 13.97 11.57
C TRP A 127 -19.80 12.52 11.98
N PHE A 128 -18.81 11.87 11.38
CA PHE A 128 -18.39 10.51 11.74
C PHE A 128 -17.87 10.45 13.17
N LEU A 129 -17.03 11.40 13.60
CA LEU A 129 -16.51 11.45 14.97
C LEU A 129 -17.62 11.72 15.99
N LYS A 130 -18.58 12.59 15.67
CA LYS A 130 -19.73 12.90 16.54
C LYS A 130 -20.74 11.76 16.62
N ASN A 131 -20.88 10.97 15.55
CA ASN A 131 -21.82 9.84 15.46
C ASN A 131 -21.16 8.46 15.61
N LYS A 132 -19.87 8.40 15.99
CA LYS A 132 -19.12 7.14 16.26
C LYS A 132 -19.90 6.10 17.09
N PRO A 133 -20.68 6.47 18.13
CA PRO A 133 -21.45 5.50 18.91
C PRO A 133 -22.56 4.80 18.10
N LEU A 134 -23.14 5.47 17.11
CA LEU A 134 -24.22 4.93 16.28
C LEU A 134 -23.71 3.93 15.24
N PHE A 135 -22.48 4.12 14.74
CA PHE A 135 -21.89 3.18 13.78
C PHE A 135 -21.52 1.84 14.42
N GLN A 136 -20.88 1.83 15.60
CA GLN A 136 -20.51 0.58 16.29
C GLN A 136 -21.72 -0.32 16.59
N LEU A 137 -22.90 0.26 16.84
CA LEU A 137 -24.14 -0.48 17.08
C LEU A 137 -24.77 -1.08 15.81
N SER A 138 -24.48 -0.53 14.63
CA SER A 138 -25.02 -1.03 13.35
C SER A 138 -24.21 -2.20 12.78
N TRP A 139 -22.87 -2.15 12.86
CA TRP A 139 -22.00 -3.21 12.36
C TRP A 139 -22.07 -4.51 13.18
N MET A 140 -22.38 -4.44 14.47
CA MET A 140 -22.59 -5.66 15.29
C MET A 140 -23.93 -6.38 14.98
N ARG A 141 -24.86 -5.77 14.24
CA ARG A 141 -26.19 -6.36 13.95
C ARG A 141 -26.29 -7.00 12.56
N THR A 142 -25.40 -6.68 11.64
CA THR A 142 -25.34 -7.33 10.33
C THR A 142 -24.00 -8.05 10.20
N GLY A 143 -23.96 -9.28 10.72
CA GLY A 143 -22.86 -10.20 10.45
C GLY A 143 -22.85 -10.56 8.97
N ILE A 144 -21.86 -10.02 8.26
CA ILE A 144 -21.27 -10.57 7.03
C ILE A 144 -19.77 -10.61 7.29
#